data_AF-A0A3C0K3Q9-F1
#
_entry.id   AF-A0A3C0K3Q9-F1
#
_cell.length_a   1.000
_cell.length_b   1.000
_cell.length_c   1.000
_cell.angle_alpha   90.00
_cell.angle_beta   90.00
_cell.angle_gamma   90.00
#
_symmetry.space_group_name_H-M   'P 1'
#
loop_
_entity.id
_entity.type
_entity.pdbx_description
1 polymer ?
#
loop_
_entity_poly.entity_id
_entity_poly.type
_entity_poly.pdbx_seq_one_letter_code
_entity_poly.pdbx_strand_id
1 'polypeptide(L)'
;ELLEQDLQGQPRIQYRRIYLLLPQESQTEWIQSIISTDIWLKERWTVGFSADDAGIGNLSERLIIAINPDTWGANMLNWYQENYPGAIYHPMSFDTPNQLANYLETKAPSDINTKFAEQNQTNSSMNNDLLFKRGLPRTQYERSYLLMPPSSSPAYTQAIVDSQILKNYRLTVGFSADDAGIGNLSKKSVTIINPHEWGDNITEWYSLHYPGSEIKLQTVSTPRQLREFLANLH
;
A
#
# COMPACT_ATOMS: atom_id res chain seq x y z
N GLU A 1 6.51 3.67 29.70
CA GLU A 1 7.12 4.23 28.48
C GLU A 1 7.46 3.19 27.41
N LEU A 2 8.10 2.05 27.71
CA LEU A 2 8.40 1.01 26.68
C LEU A 2 7.17 0.29 26.09
N LEU A 3 6.01 0.30 26.74
CA LEU A 3 4.79 -0.37 26.25
C LEU A 3 3.97 0.49 25.26
N GLU A 4 4.13 1.81 25.24
CA GLU A 4 3.35 2.70 24.35
C GLU A 4 3.99 2.83 22.95
N GLN A 5 5.31 2.74 22.84
CA GLN A 5 6.00 2.68 21.54
C GLN A 5 5.78 1.34 20.79
N ASP A 6 5.44 0.27 21.50
CA ASP A 6 5.22 -1.05 20.90
C ASP A 6 3.85 -1.21 20.22
N LEU A 7 2.90 -0.28 20.48
CA LEU A 7 1.53 -0.33 19.95
C LEU A 7 1.29 0.59 18.75
N GLN A 8 2.21 1.52 18.45
CA GLN A 8 1.99 2.51 17.40
C GLN A 8 1.96 1.84 16.01
N GLY A 9 0.85 2.03 15.30
CA GLY A 9 0.67 1.47 13.95
C GLY A 9 0.55 -0.05 13.91
N GLN A 10 0.23 -0.70 15.04
CA GLN A 10 -0.23 -2.09 15.02
C GLN A 10 -1.55 -2.20 14.25
N PRO A 11 -1.77 -3.28 13.47
CA PRO A 11 -3.06 -3.48 12.83
C PRO A 11 -4.15 -3.67 13.89
N ARG A 12 -5.24 -2.90 13.77
CA ARG A 12 -6.41 -3.03 14.65
C ARG A 12 -7.00 -4.44 14.63
N ILE A 13 -7.02 -5.07 13.46
CA ILE A 13 -7.42 -6.46 13.23
C ILE A 13 -6.46 -7.10 12.22
N GLN A 14 -6.34 -8.42 12.23
CA GLN A 14 -5.60 -9.14 11.18
C GLN A 14 -6.43 -9.24 9.91
N TYR A 15 -5.79 -9.03 8.76
CA TYR A 15 -6.38 -9.15 7.43
C TYR A 15 -5.27 -9.37 6.39
N ARG A 16 -5.68 -9.74 5.17
CA ARG A 16 -4.78 -9.87 4.02
C ARG A 16 -4.47 -8.50 3.44
N ARG A 17 -3.21 -8.09 3.53
CA ARG A 17 -2.74 -6.89 2.86
C ARG A 17 -2.03 -7.26 1.56
N ILE A 18 -2.44 -6.61 0.47
CA ILE A 18 -1.82 -6.74 -0.84
C ILE A 18 -1.27 -5.37 -1.24
N TYR A 19 0.02 -5.32 -1.52
CA TYR A 19 0.72 -4.14 -2.01
C TYR A 19 1.25 -4.41 -3.42
N LEU A 20 0.83 -3.60 -4.38
CA LEU A 20 1.36 -3.62 -5.74
C LEU A 20 2.52 -2.62 -5.81
N LEU A 21 3.74 -3.16 -5.81
CA LEU A 21 4.98 -2.38 -5.83
C LEU A 21 5.40 -2.13 -7.27
N LEU A 22 5.38 -0.86 -7.67
CA LEU A 22 5.78 -0.42 -9.00
C LEU A 22 7.29 -0.13 -9.08
N PRO A 23 7.93 -0.35 -10.24
CA PRO A 23 9.30 0.11 -10.52
C PRO A 23 9.49 1.58 -10.23
N GLN A 24 10.62 1.97 -9.63
CA GLN A 24 10.89 3.39 -9.31
C GLN A 24 10.87 4.30 -10.55
N GLU A 25 11.31 3.77 -11.68
CA GLU A 25 11.33 4.48 -12.97
C GLU A 25 10.12 4.13 -13.85
N SER A 26 9.02 3.66 -13.25
CA SER A 26 7.81 3.35 -14.01
C SER A 26 7.32 4.57 -14.78
N GLN A 27 7.13 4.38 -16.07
CA GLN A 27 6.41 5.34 -16.88
C GLN A 27 4.91 5.25 -16.58
N THR A 28 4.18 6.33 -16.87
CA THR A 28 2.76 6.49 -16.53
C THR A 28 1.89 5.35 -17.07
N GLU A 29 2.28 4.74 -18.20
CA GLU A 29 1.59 3.65 -18.88
C GLU A 29 1.44 2.40 -18.00
N TRP A 30 2.39 2.13 -17.09
CA TRP A 30 2.28 1.02 -16.13
C TRP A 30 1.17 1.28 -15.12
N ILE A 31 1.03 2.51 -14.64
CA ILE A 31 -0.07 2.87 -13.73
C ILE A 31 -1.40 2.86 -14.50
N GLN A 32 -1.39 3.32 -15.74
CA GLN A 32 -2.58 3.25 -16.61
C GLN A 32 -3.04 1.81 -16.82
N SER A 33 -2.13 0.85 -16.95
CA SER A 33 -2.50 -0.57 -17.09
C SER A 33 -3.20 -1.14 -15.85
N ILE A 34 -2.90 -0.60 -14.65
CA ILE A 34 -3.61 -0.96 -13.43
C ILE A 34 -5.03 -0.39 -13.46
N ILE A 35 -5.18 0.89 -13.81
CA ILE A 35 -6.48 1.58 -13.87
C ILE A 35 -7.37 1.07 -14.99
N SER A 36 -6.79 0.63 -16.11
CA SER A 36 -7.54 0.02 -17.21
C SER A 36 -8.22 -1.29 -16.78
N THR A 37 -7.79 -1.85 -15.66
CA THR A 37 -8.51 -2.93 -14.97
C THR A 37 -9.28 -2.36 -13.79
N ASP A 38 -10.48 -2.87 -13.53
CA ASP A 38 -11.22 -2.49 -12.32
C ASP A 38 -10.59 -3.07 -11.03
N ILE A 39 -9.49 -3.83 -11.11
CA ILE A 39 -8.99 -4.63 -9.98
C ILE A 39 -8.59 -3.76 -8.80
N TRP A 40 -8.04 -2.57 -9.06
CA TRP A 40 -7.56 -1.69 -8.00
C TRP A 40 -8.71 -1.20 -7.12
N LEU A 41 -9.86 -0.89 -7.73
CA LEU A 41 -11.07 -0.50 -7.02
C LEU A 41 -11.79 -1.71 -6.40
N LYS A 42 -11.90 -2.82 -7.14
CA LYS A 42 -12.60 -4.04 -6.71
C LYS A 42 -11.92 -4.67 -5.49
N GLU A 43 -10.61 -4.83 -5.56
CA GLU A 43 -9.82 -5.53 -4.55
C GLU A 43 -9.21 -4.60 -3.51
N ARG A 44 -9.27 -3.28 -3.73
CA ARG A 44 -8.83 -2.24 -2.79
C ARG A 44 -7.36 -2.36 -2.39
N TRP A 45 -6.51 -2.83 -3.30
CA TRP A 45 -5.08 -2.98 -3.05
C TRP A 45 -4.40 -1.64 -2.79
N THR A 46 -3.33 -1.69 -2.01
CA THR A 46 -2.42 -0.57 -1.88
C THR A 46 -1.47 -0.54 -3.09
N VAL A 47 -1.26 0.62 -3.69
CA VAL A 47 -0.33 0.81 -4.82
C VAL A 47 0.70 1.88 -4.45
N GLY A 48 1.96 1.66 -4.80
CA GLY A 48 2.99 2.68 -4.64
C GLY A 48 4.38 2.22 -5.09
N PHE A 49 5.38 3.03 -4.71
CA PHE A 49 6.76 2.92 -5.18
C PHE A 49 7.76 2.66 -4.04
N SER A 50 7.28 2.46 -2.81
CA SER A 50 8.14 2.29 -1.63
C SER A 50 8.22 0.83 -1.24
N ALA A 51 9.39 0.22 -1.41
CA ALA A 51 9.63 -1.15 -1.00
C ALA A 51 9.50 -1.31 0.53
N ASP A 52 9.93 -0.29 1.29
CA ASP A 52 9.77 -0.26 2.74
C ASP A 52 8.27 -0.18 3.13
N ASP A 53 7.43 0.63 2.46
CA ASP A 53 5.97 0.69 2.71
C ASP A 53 5.25 -0.64 2.43
N ALA A 54 5.71 -1.36 1.42
CA ALA A 54 5.14 -2.65 1.04
C ALA A 54 5.39 -3.70 2.13
N GLY A 55 6.53 -3.61 2.83
CA GLY A 55 6.94 -4.58 3.86
C GLY A 55 6.39 -4.32 5.27
N ILE A 56 6.05 -3.08 5.62
CA ILE A 56 5.62 -2.71 6.99
C ILE A 56 4.23 -3.22 7.37
N GLY A 57 3.99 -3.23 8.68
CA GLY A 57 2.73 -3.54 9.34
C GLY A 57 2.71 -4.94 9.93
N ASN A 58 2.32 -5.10 11.18
CA ASN A 58 2.39 -6.39 11.89
C ASN A 58 1.22 -7.35 11.55
N LEU A 59 0.96 -7.56 10.26
CA LEU A 59 -0.04 -8.48 9.73
C LEU A 59 0.55 -9.88 9.49
N SER A 60 -0.19 -10.96 9.71
CA SER A 60 0.28 -12.31 9.40
C SER A 60 0.35 -12.58 7.90
N GLU A 61 -0.57 -11.99 7.13
CA GLU A 61 -0.70 -12.17 5.69
C GLU A 61 -0.43 -10.83 4.97
N ARG A 62 0.81 -10.65 4.49
CA ARG A 62 1.23 -9.50 3.69
C ARG A 62 1.85 -9.97 2.39
N LEU A 63 1.24 -9.61 1.27
CA LEU A 63 1.73 -9.95 -0.06
C LEU A 63 2.20 -8.69 -0.79
N ILE A 64 3.41 -8.75 -1.32
CA ILE A 64 3.98 -7.75 -2.20
C ILE A 64 4.04 -8.35 -3.60
N ILE A 65 3.25 -7.79 -4.52
CA ILE A 65 3.36 -8.08 -5.94
C ILE A 65 4.34 -7.06 -6.52
N ALA A 66 5.58 -7.47 -6.74
CA ALA A 66 6.63 -6.57 -7.25
C ALA A 66 6.68 -6.65 -8.77
N ILE A 67 6.34 -5.54 -9.42
CA ILE A 67 6.32 -5.43 -10.87
C ILE A 67 7.72 -5.07 -11.38
N ASN A 68 8.19 -5.79 -12.39
CA ASN A 68 9.50 -5.63 -13.04
C ASN A 68 10.64 -5.38 -12.04
N PRO A 69 10.83 -6.26 -11.03
CA PRO A 69 11.72 -6.01 -9.91
C PRO A 69 13.20 -5.92 -10.29
N ASP A 70 13.59 -6.46 -11.45
CA ASP A 70 14.97 -6.38 -11.96
C ASP A 70 15.45 -4.92 -12.14
N THR A 71 14.51 -3.98 -12.32
CA THR A 71 14.80 -2.54 -12.39
C THR A 71 15.25 -1.92 -11.07
N TRP A 72 15.10 -2.62 -9.94
CA TRP A 72 15.53 -2.15 -8.62
C TRP A 72 17.03 -2.41 -8.35
N GLY A 73 17.72 -3.15 -9.21
CA GLY A 73 19.18 -3.39 -9.16
C GLY A 73 19.68 -4.30 -8.03
N ALA A 74 18.88 -4.51 -6.98
CA ALA A 74 19.17 -5.43 -5.89
C ALA A 74 18.35 -6.73 -6.02
N ASN A 75 18.83 -7.83 -5.44
CA ASN A 75 18.02 -9.03 -5.26
C ASN A 75 16.93 -8.74 -4.22
N MET A 76 15.78 -8.26 -4.71
CA MET A 76 14.64 -7.87 -3.87
C MET A 76 14.08 -9.02 -3.03
N LEU A 77 14.21 -10.27 -3.48
CA LEU A 77 13.82 -11.43 -2.68
C LEU A 77 14.66 -11.51 -1.40
N ASN A 78 15.98 -11.49 -1.52
CA ASN A 78 16.88 -11.52 -0.36
C ASN A 78 16.65 -10.29 0.52
N TRP A 79 16.48 -9.12 -0.08
CA TRP A 79 16.22 -7.89 0.65
C TRP A 79 14.94 -7.96 1.49
N TYR A 80 13.83 -8.48 0.96
CA TYR A 80 12.60 -8.67 1.74
C TYR A 80 12.75 -9.74 2.82
N GLN A 81 13.46 -10.84 2.55
CA GLN A 81 13.73 -11.87 3.55
C GLN A 81 14.53 -11.33 4.74
N GLU A 82 15.53 -10.48 4.48
CA GLU A 82 16.38 -9.88 5.50
C GLU A 82 15.64 -8.79 6.30
N ASN A 83 14.89 -7.93 5.61
CA ASN A 83 14.38 -6.69 6.22
C ASN A 83 12.91 -6.77 6.65
N TYR A 84 12.11 -7.65 6.06
CA TYR A 84 10.67 -7.76 6.30
C TYR A 84 10.24 -9.22 6.44
N PRO A 85 10.73 -9.93 7.48
CA PRO A 85 10.43 -11.33 7.67
C PRO A 85 8.91 -11.58 7.72
N GLY A 86 8.49 -12.64 7.02
CA GLY A 86 7.09 -13.04 6.88
C GLY A 86 6.27 -12.24 5.87
N ALA A 87 6.86 -11.26 5.19
CA ALA A 87 6.26 -10.73 3.97
C ALA A 87 6.36 -11.78 2.84
N ILE A 88 5.26 -12.03 2.12
CA ILE A 88 5.30 -12.82 0.88
C ILE A 88 5.75 -11.90 -0.24
N TYR A 89 6.88 -12.22 -0.85
CA TYR A 89 7.38 -11.53 -2.02
C TYR A 89 7.01 -12.31 -3.29
N HIS A 90 6.25 -11.69 -4.20
CA HIS A 90 5.81 -12.28 -5.46
C HIS A 90 6.27 -11.41 -6.64
N PRO A 91 7.44 -11.70 -7.24
CA PRO A 91 7.96 -10.95 -8.36
C PRO A 91 7.23 -11.29 -9.66
N MET A 92 6.88 -10.28 -10.44
CA MET A 92 6.23 -10.43 -11.74
C MET A 92 6.94 -9.54 -12.77
N SER A 93 7.43 -10.14 -13.85
CA SER A 93 8.07 -9.41 -14.95
C SER A 93 7.18 -9.42 -16.18
N PHE A 94 7.01 -8.24 -16.77
CA PHE A 94 6.22 -7.99 -17.97
C PHE A 94 7.03 -7.11 -18.92
N ASP A 95 7.01 -7.46 -20.20
CA ASP A 95 7.66 -6.67 -21.25
C ASP A 95 6.82 -5.45 -21.63
N THR A 96 5.51 -5.51 -21.40
CA THR A 96 4.57 -4.43 -21.77
C THR A 96 3.50 -4.18 -20.70
N PRO A 97 2.99 -2.94 -20.57
CA PRO A 97 1.86 -2.65 -19.69
C PRO A 97 0.60 -3.49 -19.98
N ASN A 98 0.34 -3.83 -21.25
CA ASN A 98 -0.80 -4.68 -21.62
C ASN A 98 -0.71 -6.10 -21.03
N GLN A 99 0.50 -6.65 -20.91
CA GLN A 99 0.68 -7.95 -20.25
C GLN A 99 0.38 -7.87 -18.75
N LEU A 100 0.75 -6.76 -18.09
CA LEU A 100 0.37 -6.50 -16.70
C LEU A 100 -1.16 -6.42 -16.56
N ALA A 101 -1.84 -5.61 -17.39
CA ALA A 101 -3.30 -5.52 -17.35
C ALA A 101 -3.97 -6.90 -17.51
N ASN A 102 -3.53 -7.68 -18.50
CA ASN A 102 -4.06 -9.02 -18.73
C ASN A 102 -3.82 -9.96 -17.54
N TYR A 103 -2.63 -9.90 -16.92
CA TYR A 103 -2.35 -10.69 -15.71
C TYR A 103 -3.26 -10.29 -14.55
N LEU A 104 -3.40 -8.99 -14.30
CA LEU A 104 -4.24 -8.45 -13.23
C LEU A 104 -5.68 -8.94 -13.38
N GLU A 105 -6.25 -8.86 -14.59
CA GLU A 105 -7.63 -9.26 -14.84
C GLU A 105 -7.88 -10.77 -14.76
N THR A 106 -6.91 -11.59 -15.20
CA THR A 106 -7.18 -13.02 -15.45
C THR A 106 -6.53 -13.99 -14.47
N LYS A 107 -5.40 -13.62 -13.84
CA LYS A 107 -4.57 -14.54 -13.05
C LYS A 107 -4.26 -14.05 -11.65
N ALA A 108 -4.16 -12.74 -11.44
CA ALA A 108 -3.74 -12.21 -10.15
C ALA A 108 -4.60 -12.73 -8.98
N PRO A 109 -5.94 -12.79 -9.04
CA PRO A 109 -6.73 -13.32 -7.92
C PRO A 109 -6.39 -14.77 -7.54
N SER A 110 -6.17 -15.65 -8.51
CA SER A 110 -5.81 -17.05 -8.24
C SER A 110 -4.38 -17.20 -7.72
N ASP A 111 -3.44 -16.43 -8.28
CA ASP A 111 -2.04 -16.48 -7.89
C ASP A 111 -1.85 -15.96 -6.46
N ILE A 112 -2.54 -14.88 -6.10
CA ILE A 112 -2.57 -14.32 -4.75
C ILE A 112 -3.08 -15.35 -3.74
N ASN A 113 -4.19 -16.01 -4.04
CA ASN A 113 -4.75 -17.05 -3.15
C ASN A 113 -3.80 -18.23 -2.98
N THR A 114 -3.13 -18.64 -4.07
CA THR A 114 -2.09 -19.68 -4.04
C THR A 114 -0.94 -19.26 -3.13
N LYS A 115 -0.46 -18.02 -3.25
CA LYS A 115 0.65 -17.49 -2.42
C LYS A 115 0.32 -17.45 -0.94
N PHE A 116 -0.89 -17.06 -0.56
CA PHE A 116 -1.32 -17.12 0.84
C PHE A 116 -1.44 -18.57 1.35
N ALA A 117 -1.92 -19.49 0.52
CA ALA A 117 -2.01 -20.90 0.89
C ALA A 117 -0.61 -21.53 1.12
N GLU A 118 0.36 -21.22 0.25
CA GLU A 118 1.77 -21.63 0.38
C GLU A 118 2.38 -21.08 1.68
N GLN A 119 2.16 -19.80 1.99
CA GLN A 119 2.70 -19.16 3.18
C GLN A 119 2.21 -19.84 4.48
N ASN A 120 0.92 -20.18 4.55
CA ASN A 120 0.32 -20.83 5.72
C ASN A 120 0.92 -22.23 6.00
N GLN A 121 1.45 -22.90 4.99
CA GLN A 121 2.18 -24.16 5.17
C GLN A 121 3.58 -23.92 5.75
N THR A 122 4.27 -22.88 5.28
CA THR A 122 5.66 -22.55 5.67
C THR A 122 5.79 -21.86 7.03
N ASN A 123 4.77 -21.13 7.50
CA ASN A 123 4.85 -20.28 8.70
C ASN A 123 4.71 -21.03 10.04
N SER A 124 4.59 -22.36 10.02
CA SER A 124 4.48 -23.19 11.23
C SER A 124 5.79 -23.23 12.07
N SER A 125 6.85 -22.55 11.64
CA SER A 125 8.19 -22.62 12.24
C SER A 125 8.94 -21.28 12.35
N MET A 126 8.26 -20.13 12.23
CA MET A 126 8.93 -18.84 12.51
C MET A 126 9.36 -18.77 13.98
N ASN A 127 10.65 -18.51 14.21
CA ASN A 127 11.17 -18.23 15.54
C ASN A 127 10.58 -16.91 16.09
N ASN A 128 10.41 -16.85 17.42
CA ASN A 128 9.94 -15.69 18.17
C ASN A 128 10.68 -14.39 17.78
N ASP A 129 11.99 -14.44 17.57
CA ASP A 129 12.78 -13.25 17.19
C ASP A 129 12.32 -12.61 15.87
N LEU A 130 11.93 -13.43 14.89
CA LEU A 130 11.42 -12.94 13.61
C LEU A 130 9.98 -12.44 13.74
N LEU A 131 9.19 -13.04 14.63
CA LEU A 131 7.85 -12.55 14.96
C LEU A 131 7.89 -11.16 15.61
N PHE A 132 8.86 -10.89 16.48
CA PHE A 132 9.05 -9.56 17.08
C PHE A 132 9.48 -8.50 16.06
N LYS A 133 10.23 -8.88 15.01
CA LYS A 133 10.64 -7.98 13.92
C LYS A 133 9.59 -7.81 12.83
N ARG A 134 8.52 -8.59 12.86
CA ARG A 134 7.54 -8.67 11.78
C ARG A 134 6.85 -7.34 11.54
N GLY A 135 7.00 -6.80 10.32
CA GLY A 135 6.33 -5.58 9.90
C GLY A 135 6.84 -4.29 10.57
N LEU A 136 7.92 -4.36 11.33
CA LEU A 136 8.62 -3.16 11.79
C LEU A 136 9.28 -2.46 10.59
N PRO A 137 9.35 -1.12 10.58
CA PRO A 137 10.13 -0.44 9.57
C PRO A 137 11.62 -0.72 9.80
N ARG A 138 12.33 -1.06 8.72
CA ARG A 138 13.78 -1.28 8.74
C ARG A 138 14.55 -0.04 9.23
N THR A 139 14.08 1.15 8.83
CA THR A 139 14.55 2.45 9.28
C THR A 139 13.35 3.37 9.43
N GLN A 140 13.45 4.39 10.29
CA GLN A 140 12.43 5.44 10.35
C GLN A 140 12.47 6.29 9.08
N TYR A 141 11.30 6.64 8.57
CA TYR A 141 11.09 7.56 7.46
C TYR A 141 9.73 8.22 7.60
N GLU A 142 9.52 9.30 6.84
CA GLU A 142 8.22 9.95 6.74
C GLU A 142 7.36 9.24 5.70
N ARG A 143 6.20 8.75 6.13
CA ARG A 143 5.25 8.09 5.24
C ARG A 143 4.07 9.00 4.95
N SER A 144 3.71 9.10 3.67
CA SER A 144 2.54 9.83 3.19
C SER A 144 1.60 8.87 2.47
N TYR A 145 0.35 8.82 2.91
CA TYR A 145 -0.68 7.95 2.35
C TYR A 145 -1.87 8.77 1.85
N LEU A 146 -2.29 8.54 0.60
CA LEU A 146 -3.54 9.08 0.07
C LEU A 146 -4.65 8.05 0.23
N LEU A 147 -5.60 8.37 1.10
CA LEU A 147 -6.74 7.52 1.39
C LEU A 147 -7.94 7.94 0.55
N MET A 148 -8.27 7.11 -0.44
CA MET A 148 -9.38 7.32 -1.37
C MET A 148 -10.64 6.57 -0.91
N PRO A 149 -11.85 7.16 -0.97
CA PRO A 149 -13.08 6.49 -0.60
C PRO A 149 -13.23 5.14 -1.31
N PRO A 150 -13.73 4.08 -0.65
CA PRO A 150 -13.94 2.78 -1.28
C PRO A 150 -14.96 2.81 -2.43
N SER A 151 -15.80 3.85 -2.47
CA SER A 151 -16.79 4.19 -3.51
C SER A 151 -16.22 5.00 -4.69
N SER A 152 -14.91 5.29 -4.69
CA SER A 152 -14.27 6.08 -5.75
C SER A 152 -14.54 5.50 -7.14
N SER A 153 -14.85 6.37 -8.10
CA SER A 153 -15.01 5.95 -9.49
C SER A 153 -13.65 5.88 -10.22
N PRO A 154 -13.57 5.18 -11.36
CA PRO A 154 -12.36 5.15 -12.19
C PRO A 154 -11.87 6.54 -12.62
N ALA A 155 -12.75 7.54 -12.71
CA ALA A 155 -12.35 8.90 -13.05
C ALA A 155 -11.48 9.55 -11.95
N TYR A 156 -11.70 9.21 -10.68
CA TYR A 156 -10.87 9.70 -9.58
C TYR A 156 -9.49 9.02 -9.54
N THR A 157 -9.40 7.72 -9.82
CA THR A 157 -8.09 7.05 -9.94
C THR A 157 -7.31 7.59 -11.13
N GLN A 158 -7.98 7.88 -12.26
CA GLN A 158 -7.37 8.58 -13.38
C GLN A 158 -6.81 9.95 -12.99
N ALA A 159 -7.55 10.74 -12.20
CA ALA A 159 -7.10 12.04 -11.71
C ALA A 159 -5.83 11.95 -10.84
N ILE A 160 -5.66 10.88 -10.06
CA ILE A 160 -4.42 10.63 -9.30
C ILE A 160 -3.24 10.44 -10.25
N VAL A 161 -3.42 9.66 -11.32
CA VAL A 161 -2.35 9.43 -12.31
C VAL A 161 -2.02 10.69 -13.10
N ASP A 162 -3.04 11.41 -13.56
CA ASP A 162 -2.87 12.66 -14.29
C ASP A 162 -2.18 13.75 -13.46
N SER A 163 -2.28 13.69 -12.13
CA SER A 163 -1.57 14.61 -11.23
C SER A 163 -0.07 14.33 -11.12
N GLN A 164 0.39 13.14 -11.54
CA GLN A 164 1.76 12.64 -11.40
C GLN A 164 2.26 12.53 -9.95
N ILE A 165 1.40 12.73 -8.93
CA ILE A 165 1.79 12.74 -7.51
C ILE A 165 2.46 11.42 -7.09
N LEU A 166 1.95 10.31 -7.60
CA LEU A 166 2.45 8.96 -7.38
C LEU A 166 3.94 8.83 -7.73
N LYS A 167 4.34 9.38 -8.87
CA LYS A 167 5.72 9.37 -9.36
C LYS A 167 6.58 10.41 -8.64
N ASN A 168 6.08 11.64 -8.54
CA ASN A 168 6.87 12.79 -8.07
C ASN A 168 7.19 12.71 -6.56
N TYR A 169 6.29 12.12 -5.77
CA TYR A 169 6.40 12.09 -4.30
C TYR A 169 6.43 10.67 -3.74
N ARG A 170 6.46 9.64 -4.60
CA ARG A 170 6.45 8.22 -4.21
C ARG A 170 5.33 7.89 -3.21
N LEU A 171 4.19 8.55 -3.41
CA LEU A 171 3.05 8.47 -2.52
C LEU A 171 2.46 7.06 -2.55
N THR A 172 2.04 6.56 -1.39
CA THR A 172 1.26 5.32 -1.30
C THR A 172 -0.22 5.66 -1.40
N VAL A 173 -0.97 4.98 -2.27
CA VAL A 173 -2.41 5.21 -2.49
C VAL A 173 -3.19 3.92 -2.23
N GLY A 174 -4.33 4.04 -1.57
CA GLY A 174 -5.26 2.92 -1.44
C GLY A 174 -6.59 3.30 -0.81
N PHE A 175 -7.37 2.26 -0.50
CA PHE A 175 -8.79 2.38 -0.11
C PHE A 175 -9.09 1.75 1.26
N SER A 176 -8.06 1.53 2.07
CA SER A 176 -8.17 0.95 3.41
C SER A 176 -7.65 1.94 4.44
N ALA A 177 -8.52 2.34 5.38
CA ALA A 177 -8.14 3.22 6.48
C ALA A 177 -7.14 2.53 7.42
N ASP A 178 -7.28 1.22 7.62
CA ASP A 178 -6.34 0.42 8.39
C ASP A 178 -4.93 0.41 7.74
N ASP A 179 -4.81 0.22 6.42
CA ASP A 179 -3.51 0.24 5.71
C ASP A 179 -2.79 1.58 5.82
N ALA A 180 -3.55 2.68 5.84
CA ALA A 180 -3.00 4.02 5.96
C ALA A 180 -2.42 4.28 7.37
N GLY A 181 -3.03 3.71 8.41
CA GLY A 181 -2.61 3.91 9.81
C GLY A 181 -1.48 2.98 10.29
N ILE A 182 -1.33 1.83 9.65
CA ILE A 182 -0.35 0.80 10.02
C ILE A 182 1.10 1.22 9.80
N GLY A 183 2.00 0.63 10.61
CA GLY A 183 3.44 0.79 10.57
C GLY A 183 3.96 1.56 11.79
N ASN A 184 4.98 1.03 12.46
CA ASN A 184 5.60 1.68 13.62
C ASN A 184 6.56 2.81 13.22
N LEU A 185 6.01 3.83 12.58
CA LEU A 185 6.72 5.01 12.10
C LEU A 185 6.35 6.22 12.96
N SER A 186 7.36 6.97 13.36
CA SER A 186 7.23 8.20 14.14
C SER A 186 6.59 9.36 13.36
N LYS A 187 6.65 9.32 12.02
CA LYS A 187 6.02 10.31 11.13
C LYS A 187 5.18 9.61 10.06
N LYS A 188 3.87 9.69 10.21
CA LYS A 188 2.90 9.19 9.23
C LYS A 188 1.86 10.26 8.98
N SER A 189 1.62 10.58 7.72
CA SER A 189 0.52 11.44 7.31
C SER A 189 -0.48 10.68 6.44
N VAL A 190 -1.76 10.92 6.68
CA VAL A 190 -2.86 10.37 5.89
C VAL A 190 -3.67 11.53 5.34
N THR A 191 -3.65 11.70 4.01
CA THR A 191 -4.53 12.63 3.32
C THR A 191 -5.81 11.90 2.92
N ILE A 192 -6.90 12.19 3.63
CA ILE A 192 -8.20 11.56 3.44
C ILE A 192 -9.01 12.38 2.44
N ILE A 193 -9.29 11.79 1.29
CA ILE A 193 -10.18 12.37 0.29
C ILE A 193 -11.63 12.05 0.65
N ASN A 194 -12.49 13.06 0.57
CA ASN A 194 -13.92 13.00 0.88
C ASN A 194 -14.21 12.27 2.21
N PRO A 195 -13.80 12.85 3.35
CA PRO A 195 -13.93 12.19 4.66
C PRO A 195 -15.36 11.82 5.04
N HIS A 196 -16.36 12.49 4.47
CA HIS A 196 -17.78 12.18 4.66
C HIS A 196 -18.20 10.81 4.07
N GLU A 197 -17.38 10.20 3.20
CA GLU A 197 -17.62 8.87 2.64
C GLU A 197 -17.10 7.73 3.56
N TRP A 198 -16.45 8.06 4.68
CA TRP A 198 -15.80 7.10 5.59
C TRP A 198 -16.60 6.79 6.87
N GLY A 199 -17.88 7.16 6.91
CA GLY A 199 -18.73 7.04 8.08
C GLY A 199 -18.56 8.18 9.08
N ASP A 200 -19.03 7.97 10.31
CA ASP A 200 -19.03 9.00 11.33
C ASP A 200 -17.60 9.26 11.85
N ASN A 201 -17.15 10.50 11.65
CA ASN A 201 -15.92 11.09 12.22
C ASN A 201 -14.64 10.24 12.07
N ILE A 202 -14.16 10.07 10.83
CA ILE A 202 -12.92 9.32 10.52
C ILE A 202 -11.68 9.82 11.30
N THR A 203 -11.62 11.10 11.67
CA THR A 203 -10.52 11.65 12.49
C THR A 203 -10.51 11.08 13.91
N GLU A 204 -11.68 10.94 14.53
CA GLU A 204 -11.81 10.31 15.85
C GLU A 204 -11.48 8.82 15.77
N TRP A 205 -11.90 8.15 14.70
CA TRP A 205 -11.53 6.76 14.44
C TRP A 205 -10.00 6.58 14.35
N TYR A 206 -9.29 7.45 13.63
CA TYR A 206 -7.82 7.44 13.60
C TYR A 206 -7.19 7.75 14.95
N SER A 207 -7.78 8.68 15.71
CA SER A 207 -7.28 9.03 17.05
C SER A 207 -7.37 7.84 18.01
N LEU A 208 -8.43 7.03 17.89
CA LEU A 208 -8.64 5.84 18.70
C LEU A 208 -7.75 4.66 18.27
N HIS A 209 -7.63 4.41 16.96
CA HIS A 209 -7.03 3.17 16.46
C HIS A 209 -5.58 3.32 15.97
N TYR A 210 -5.18 4.50 15.53
CA TYR A 210 -3.87 4.76 14.94
C TYR A 210 -3.29 6.10 15.43
N PRO A 211 -3.13 6.26 16.76
CA PRO A 211 -2.63 7.49 17.34
C PRO A 211 -1.25 7.89 16.80
N GLY A 212 -1.04 9.19 16.64
CA GLY A 212 0.18 9.77 16.06
C GLY A 212 0.21 9.80 14.54
N SER A 213 -0.87 9.41 13.86
CA SER A 213 -1.05 9.69 12.44
C SER A 213 -1.49 11.16 12.25
N GLU A 214 -0.77 11.92 11.46
CA GLU A 214 -1.18 13.26 11.04
C GLU A 214 -2.29 13.15 9.99
N ILE A 215 -3.50 13.60 10.34
CA ILE A 215 -4.65 13.51 9.45
C ILE A 215 -4.87 14.82 8.71
N LYS A 216 -4.85 14.77 7.38
CA LYS A 216 -5.20 15.87 6.49
C LYS A 216 -6.50 15.53 5.80
N LEU A 217 -7.49 16.40 5.90
CA LEU A 217 -8.81 16.18 5.29
C LEU A 217 -8.95 17.04 4.04
N GLN A 218 -9.39 16.45 2.94
CA GLN A 218 -9.66 17.17 1.72
C GLN A 218 -11.00 16.72 1.12
N THR A 219 -11.88 17.68 0.84
CA THR A 219 -13.13 17.42 0.12
C THR A 219 -12.97 17.88 -1.33
N VAL A 220 -13.34 17.02 -2.26
CA VAL A 220 -13.37 17.29 -3.71
C VAL A 220 -14.66 16.73 -4.28
N SER A 221 -15.30 17.49 -5.15
CA SER A 221 -16.57 17.10 -5.78
C SER A 221 -16.38 16.61 -7.21
N THR A 222 -15.18 16.76 -7.78
CA THR A 222 -14.87 16.34 -9.15
C THR A 222 -13.46 15.75 -9.26
N PRO A 223 -13.22 14.85 -10.24
CA PRO A 223 -11.87 14.38 -10.57
C PRO A 223 -10.89 15.52 -10.89
N ARG A 224 -11.37 16.59 -11.54
CA ARG A 224 -10.54 17.77 -11.84
C ARG A 224 -10.03 18.44 -10.57
N GLN A 225 -10.89 18.64 -9.58
CA GLN A 225 -10.51 19.22 -8.30
C GLN A 225 -9.51 18.33 -7.56
N LEU A 226 -9.69 16.99 -7.61
CA LEU A 226 -8.70 16.07 -7.04
C LEU A 226 -7.33 16.25 -7.72
N ARG A 227 -7.29 16.26 -9.06
CA ARG A 227 -6.05 16.44 -9.82
C ARG A 227 -5.37 17.76 -9.46
N GLU A 228 -6.12 18.86 -9.41
CA GLU A 228 -5.60 20.19 -9.08
C GLU A 228 -5.09 20.25 -7.63
N PHE A 229 -5.78 19.63 -6.68
CA PHE A 229 -5.31 19.52 -5.31
C PHE A 229 -3.98 18.74 -5.24
N LEU A 230 -3.93 17.55 -5.84
CA LEU A 230 -2.76 16.68 -5.81
C LEU A 230 -1.55 17.33 -6.53
N ALA A 231 -1.76 18.04 -7.63
CA ALA A 231 -0.68 18.75 -8.32
C ALA A 231 0.00 19.85 -7.47
N ASN A 232 -0.67 20.33 -6.41
CA ASN A 232 -0.16 21.35 -5.50
C ASN A 232 0.22 20.80 -4.11
N LEU A 233 0.16 19.48 -3.92
CA LEU A 233 0.57 18.83 -2.68
C LEU A 233 2.11 18.81 -2.65
N HIS A 234 2.71 19.71 -1.86
CA HIS A 234 4.16 19.82 -1.64
C HIS A 234 4.50 19.58 -0.18
#